data_AF-A0A8S0GZN7-F1
#
_entry.id   AF-A0A8S0GZN7-F1
#
_cell.length_a   1.000
_cell.length_b   1.000
_cell.length_c   1.000
_cell.angle_alpha   90.00
_cell.angle_beta   90.00
_cell.angle_gamma   90.00
#
_symmetry.space_group_name_H-M   'P 1'
#
loop_
_entity.id
_entity.type
_entity.pdbx_description
1 polymer ?
#
loop_
_entity_poly.entity_id
_entity_poly.type
_entity_poly.pdbx_seq_one_letter_code
_entity_poly.pdbx_strand_id
1 'polypeptide(L)' 'MSASTLRRRLEREGGSYQEIKDEVRRGVAVELLRRTSVSISEIAELTGFQEPSAFHRAFKKWTGESPGRYRARLNLPL' A
#
# COMPACT_ATOMS: atom_id res chain seq x y z
N MET A 1 -32.12 12.04 -12.58
CA MET A 1 -30.87 11.28 -12.37
C MET A 1 -31.23 9.98 -11.65
N SER A 2 -30.80 8.82 -12.12
CA SER A 2 -31.14 7.53 -11.50
C SER A 2 -30.21 7.20 -10.32
N ALA A 3 -30.69 6.41 -9.36
CA ALA A 3 -29.90 5.94 -8.21
C ALA A 3 -28.58 5.24 -8.63
N SER A 4 -28.56 4.59 -9.81
CA SER A 4 -27.38 3.96 -10.42
C SER A 4 -26.27 4.97 -10.79
N THR A 5 -26.64 6.18 -11.20
CA THR A 5 -25.66 7.23 -11.56
C THR A 5 -25.02 7.83 -10.31
N LEU A 6 -25.82 8.01 -9.24
CA LEU A 6 -25.36 8.50 -7.94
C LEU A 6 -24.42 7.50 -7.26
N ARG A 7 -24.80 6.22 -7.24
CA ARG A 7 -23.98 5.13 -6.69
C ARG A 7 -22.63 5.02 -7.38
N ARG A 8 -22.59 5.13 -8.71
CA ARG A 8 -21.34 5.09 -9.49
C ARG A 8 -20.45 6.31 -9.26
N ARG A 9 -21.03 7.49 -9.04
CA ARG A 9 -20.27 8.70 -8.66
C ARG A 9 -19.71 8.58 -7.24
N LEU A 10 -20.51 8.10 -6.29
CA LEU A 10 -20.06 7.82 -4.92
C LEU A 10 -18.98 6.74 -4.89
N GLU A 11 -19.10 5.68 -5.69
CA GLU A 11 -18.08 4.63 -5.84
C GLU A 11 -16.81 5.18 -6.51
N ARG A 12 -16.94 6.11 -7.47
CA ARG A 12 -15.79 6.76 -8.11
C ARG A 12 -15.09 7.74 -7.17
N GLU A 13 -15.83 8.45 -6.33
CA GLU A 13 -15.29 9.33 -5.28
C GLU A 13 -14.68 8.53 -4.13
N GLY A 14 -15.30 7.41 -3.73
CA GLY A 14 -14.73 6.45 -2.77
C GLY A 14 -13.51 5.70 -3.32
N GLY A 15 -13.48 5.44 -4.64
CA GLY A 15 -12.32 4.96 -5.37
C GLY A 15 -11.16 5.96 -5.28
N SER A 16 -11.42 7.22 -5.60
CA SER A 16 -10.41 8.31 -5.49
C SER A 16 -9.86 8.45 -4.07
N TYR A 17 -10.72 8.43 -3.04
CA TYR A 17 -10.24 8.47 -1.65
C TYR A 17 -9.36 7.27 -1.30
N GLN A 18 -9.79 6.06 -1.66
CA GLN A 18 -9.03 4.85 -1.39
C GLN A 18 -7.71 4.81 -2.19
N GLU A 19 -7.70 5.33 -3.43
CA GLU A 19 -6.51 5.48 -4.26
C GLU A 19 -5.51 6.47 -3.66
N ILE A 20 -5.96 7.66 -3.24
CA ILE A 20 -5.12 8.67 -2.58
C ILE A 20 -4.52 8.09 -1.29
N LYS A 21 -5.35 7.43 -0.48
CA LYS A 21 -4.92 6.77 0.76
C LYS A 21 -3.89 5.68 0.48
N ASP A 22 -4.09 4.87 -0.56
CA ASP A 22 -3.16 3.83 -0.98
C ASP A 22 -1.84 4.42 -1.48
N GLU A 23 -1.88 5.54 -2.21
CA GLU A 23 -0.69 6.24 -2.69
C GLU A 23 0.17 6.75 -1.54
N VAL A 24 -0.45 7.39 -0.54
CA VAL A 24 0.24 7.85 0.68
C VAL A 24 0.84 6.67 1.44
N ARG A 25 0.06 5.60 1.67
CA ARG A 25 0.54 4.39 2.35
C ARG A 25 1.70 3.74 1.61
N ARG A 26 1.63 3.67 0.29
CA ARG A 26 2.71 3.14 -0.56
C ARG A 26 3.99 3.95 -0.39
N GLY A 27 3.89 5.28 -0.43
CA GLY A 27 5.04 6.17 -0.25
C GLY A 27 5.75 5.93 1.08
N VAL A 28 4.98 5.90 2.17
CA VAL A 28 5.52 5.63 3.52
C VAL A 28 6.14 4.22 3.61
N ALA A 29 5.45 3.21 3.09
CA ALA A 29 5.95 1.83 3.11
C ALA A 29 7.30 1.68 2.38
N VAL A 30 7.42 2.28 1.19
CA VAL A 30 8.66 2.25 0.40
C VAL A 30 9.81 2.92 1.15
N GLU A 31 9.54 4.07 1.77
CA GLU A 31 10.56 4.79 2.52
C GLU A 31 11.03 4.01 3.76
N LEU A 32 10.11 3.40 4.51
CA LEU A 32 10.46 2.54 5.64
C LEU A 32 11.25 1.31 5.20
N LEU A 33 10.89 0.68 4.08
CA LEU A 33 11.64 -0.46 3.54
C LEU A 33 13.07 -0.09 3.13
N ARG A 34 13.29 1.16 2.70
CA ARG A 34 14.57 1.65 2.20
C ARG A 34 15.48 2.18 3.32
N ARG A 35 14.92 2.90 4.29
CA ARG A 35 15.71 3.67 5.27
C ARG A 35 15.88 2.98 6.61
N THR A 36 15.10 1.95 6.89
CA THR A 36 15.11 1.31 8.21
C THR A 36 15.21 -0.21 8.09
N SER A 37 15.60 -0.85 9.19
CA SER A 37 15.65 -2.31 9.36
C SER A 37 14.40 -2.87 10.07
N VAL A 38 13.36 -2.05 10.29
CA VAL A 38 12.16 -2.47 11.02
C VAL A 38 11.47 -3.64 10.32
N SER A 39 10.78 -4.47 11.08
CA SER A 39 10.19 -5.70 10.52
C SER A 39 9.07 -5.39 9.51
N ILE A 40 8.81 -6.30 8.58
CA ILE A 40 7.71 -6.12 7.61
C ILE A 40 6.34 -6.01 8.31
N SER A 41 6.16 -6.73 9.42
CA SER A 41 4.95 -6.67 10.24
C SER A 41 4.79 -5.28 10.88
N GLU A 42 5.87 -4.72 11.41
CA GLU A 42 5.85 -3.38 12.00
C GLU A 42 5.59 -2.29 10.94
N ILE A 43 6.10 -2.44 9.71
CA ILE A 43 5.73 -1.56 8.60
C ILE A 43 4.23 -1.64 8.28
N ALA A 44 3.62 -2.83 8.36
CA ALA A 44 2.18 -2.98 8.16
C ALA A 44 1.39 -2.18 9.21
N GLU A 45 1.78 -2.26 10.47
CA GLU A 45 1.18 -1.49 11.57
C GLU A 45 1.36 0.02 11.37
N LEU A 46 2.59 0.47 11.10
CA LEU A 46 2.92 1.90 10.88
C LEU A 46 2.19 2.50 9.67
N THR A 47 1.83 1.68 8.68
CA THR A 47 1.07 2.13 7.50
C THR A 47 -0.45 1.95 7.67
N GLY A 48 -0.90 1.55 8.87
CA GLY A 48 -2.31 1.47 9.24
C GLY A 48 -3.04 0.25 8.68
N PHE A 49 -2.33 -0.87 8.50
CA PHE A 49 -2.95 -2.18 8.24
C PHE A 49 -3.13 -2.92 9.57
N GLN A 50 -4.31 -3.52 9.76
CA GLN A 50 -4.56 -4.37 10.93
C GLN A 50 -3.86 -5.72 10.83
N GLU A 51 -3.61 -6.19 9.61
CA GLU A 51 -3.08 -7.53 9.36
C GLU A 51 -1.88 -7.44 8.39
N PRO A 52 -0.72 -8.05 8.73
CA PRO A 52 0.44 -8.09 7.82
C PRO A 52 0.11 -8.71 6.45
N SER A 53 -0.82 -9.66 6.41
CA SER A 53 -1.27 -10.29 5.16
C SER A 53 -1.99 -9.30 4.23
N ALA A 54 -2.75 -8.36 4.79
CA ALA A 54 -3.41 -7.31 4.02
C ALA A 54 -2.40 -6.31 3.45
N PHE A 55 -1.40 -5.93 4.25
CA PHE A 55 -0.28 -5.11 3.79
C PHE A 55 0.48 -5.80 2.64
N HIS A 56 0.82 -7.08 2.77
CA HIS A 56 1.51 -7.83 1.73
C HIS A 56 0.78 -7.80 0.38
N ARG A 57 -0.55 -8.02 0.39
CA ARG A 57 -1.37 -7.98 -0.83
C ARG A 57 -1.41 -6.58 -1.43
N ALA A 58 -1.63 -5.56 -0.61
CA ALA A 58 -1.68 -4.17 -1.06
C ALA A 58 -0.33 -3.72 -1.64
N PHE A 59 0.76 -3.97 -0.92
CA PHE A 59 2.12 -3.64 -1.36
C PHE A 59 2.47 -4.33 -2.68
N LYS A 60 2.16 -5.62 -2.83
CA LYS A 60 2.36 -6.34 -4.09
C LYS A 60 1.51 -5.77 -5.23
N LYS A 61 0.25 -5.41 -4.96
CA LYS A 61 -0.61 -4.74 -5.95
C LYS A 61 -0.02 -3.40 -6.39
N TRP A 62 0.57 -2.65 -5.46
CA TRP A 62 1.12 -1.32 -5.72
C TRP A 62 2.49 -1.31 -6.42
N THR A 63 3.32 -2.32 -6.17
CA THR A 63 4.75 -2.33 -6.56
C THR A 63 5.14 -3.49 -7.47
N GLY A 64 4.28 -4.50 -7.62
CA GLY A 64 4.54 -5.71 -8.39
C GLY A 64 5.22 -6.85 -7.62
N GLU A 65 5.76 -6.59 -6.42
CA GLU A 65 6.48 -7.61 -5.64
C GLU A 65 6.18 -7.56 -4.14
N SER A 66 6.55 -8.61 -3.40
CA SER A 66 6.36 -8.63 -1.94
C SER A 66 7.33 -7.65 -1.25
N PRO A 67 6.94 -7.05 -0.11
CA PRO A 67 7.78 -6.08 0.60
C PRO A 67 9.15 -6.65 1.01
N GLY A 68 9.20 -7.95 1.38
CA GLY A 68 10.48 -8.64 1.66
C GLY A 68 11.39 -8.75 0.43
N ARG A 69 10.84 -9.11 -0.74
CA ARG A 69 11.61 -9.16 -2.00
C ARG A 69 12.07 -7.76 -2.41
N TYR A 70 11.20 -6.77 -2.25
CA TYR A 70 11.52 -5.36 -2.50
C TYR A 70 12.72 -4.91 -1.67
N ARG A 71 12.70 -5.15 -0.35
CA ARG A 71 13.83 -4.83 0.54
C ARG A 71 15.11 -5.57 0.16
N ALA A 72 15.01 -6.87 -0.11
CA ALA A 72 16.17 -7.66 -0.53
C ALA A 72 16.81 -7.08 -1.80
N ARG A 73 16.00 -6.66 -2.77
CA ARG A 73 16.47 -6.02 -4.01
C ARG A 73 17.16 -4.67 -3.77
N LEU A 74 16.70 -3.89 -2.80
CA LEU A 74 17.37 -2.64 -2.41
C LEU A 74 18.76 -2.87 -1.78
N ASN A 75 18.98 -4.03 -1.16
CA ASN A 75 20.22 -4.37 -0.48
C ASN A 75 21.22 -5.12 -1.37
N LEU A 76 20.90 -5.36 -2.65
CA LEU A 76 21.85 -5.95 -3.59
C LEU A 76 22.89 -4.89 -4.00
N PRO A 77 24.20 -5.16 -3.86
CA PRO A 77 25.21 -4.35 -4.49
C PRO A 77 25.07 -4.47 -6.02
N LEU A 78 25.20 -3.33 -6.72
CA LEU A 78 25.29 -3.28 -8.18
C LEU A 78 26.57 -3.99 -8.67
#